data_AF-A0A2H5FQH9-F1
#
_entry.id   AF-A0A2H5FQH9-F1
#
_cell.length_a   1.000
_cell.length_b   1.000
_cell.length_c   1.000
_cell.angle_alpha   90.00
_cell.angle_beta   90.00
_cell.angle_gamma   90.00
#
_symmetry.space_group_name_H-M   'P 1'
#
loop_
_entity.id
_entity.type
_entity.pdbx_description
1 polymer ?
#
loop_
_entity_poly.entity_id
_entity_poly.type
_entity_poly.pdbx_seq_one_letter_code
_entity_poly.pdbx_strand_id
1 'polypeptide(L)' 'MAHSLDISVVAEGVENEDQLTYLKQSNCDQIQGYYFCKPLRNEKLTKFLEKHYSET' A
#
# COMPACT_ATOMS: atom_id res chain seq x y z
N MET A 1 -7.79 -7.82 -15.48
CA MET A 1 -8.22 -9.24 -15.40
C MET A 1 -8.83 -9.57 -14.04
N ALA A 2 -8.19 -9.27 -12.92
CA ALA A 2 -8.81 -9.45 -11.60
C ALA A 2 -10.05 -8.57 -11.39
N HIS A 3 -10.00 -7.30 -11.85
CA HIS A 3 -11.13 -6.37 -11.76
C HIS A 3 -12.39 -6.82 -12.52
N SER A 4 -12.26 -7.59 -13.61
CA SER A 4 -13.45 -8.13 -14.31
C SER A 4 -14.12 -9.28 -13.53
N LEU A 5 -13.52 -9.73 -12.44
CA LEU A 5 -14.04 -10.73 -11.53
C LEU A 5 -14.43 -10.12 -10.17
N ASP A 6 -14.45 -8.79 -10.03
CA ASP A 6 -14.64 -8.08 -8.75
C ASP A 6 -13.64 -8.51 -7.66
N ILE A 7 -12.42 -8.89 -8.06
CA ILE A 7 -11.34 -9.25 -7.13
C ILE A 7 -10.40 -8.05 -6.97
N SER A 8 -10.19 -7.63 -5.72
CA SER A 8 -9.20 -6.61 -5.39
C SER A 8 -7.77 -7.18 -5.40
N VAL A 9 -6.83 -6.39 -5.90
CA VAL A 9 -5.41 -6.74 -6.03
C VAL A 9 -4.52 -5.87 -5.14
N VAL A 10 -3.54 -6.54 -4.51
CA VAL A 10 -2.43 -5.94 -3.78
C VAL A 10 -1.16 -6.14 -4.60
N ALA A 11 -0.39 -5.06 -4.81
CA ALA A 11 0.98 -5.15 -5.28
C ALA A 11 1.96 -5.04 -4.10
N GLU A 12 2.74 -6.10 -3.86
CA GLU A 12 3.73 -6.16 -2.79
C GLU A 12 5.15 -5.86 -3.30
N GLY A 13 6.01 -5.36 -2.41
CA GLY A 13 7.42 -5.12 -2.72
C GLY A 13 7.72 -3.80 -3.43
N VAL A 14 6.89 -2.77 -3.25
CA VAL A 14 7.16 -1.44 -3.82
C VAL A 14 8.22 -0.69 -3.01
N GLU A 15 9.33 -0.34 -3.66
CA GLU A 15 10.50 0.27 -3.02
C GLU A 15 10.75 1.70 -3.46
N ASN A 16 10.25 2.11 -4.64
CA ASN A 16 10.51 3.43 -5.22
C ASN A 16 9.28 4.07 -5.89
N GLU A 17 9.43 5.35 -6.24
CA GLU A 17 8.37 6.18 -6.81
C GLU A 17 7.97 5.77 -8.24
N ASP A 18 8.91 5.26 -9.03
CA ASP A 18 8.63 4.81 -10.40
C ASP A 18 7.68 3.60 -10.40
N GLN A 19 7.94 2.62 -9.51
CA GLN A 19 7.08 1.47 -9.29
C GLN A 19 5.68 1.90 -8.80
N LEU A 20 5.62 2.82 -7.84
CA LEU A 20 4.36 3.38 -7.34
C LEU A 20 3.55 4.03 -8.47
N THR A 21 4.22 4.85 -9.28
CA THR A 21 3.59 5.57 -10.39
C THR A 21 3.02 4.61 -11.43
N TYR A 22 3.79 3.60 -11.81
CA TYR A 22 3.34 2.55 -12.73
C TYR A 22 2.10 1.79 -12.20
N LEU A 23 2.11 1.40 -10.92
CA LEU A 23 1.01 0.65 -10.31
C LEU A 23 -0.27 1.48 -10.19
N LYS A 24 -0.15 2.78 -9.88
CA LYS A 24 -1.29 3.71 -9.89
C LYS A 24 -1.91 3.84 -11.29
N GLN A 25 -1.07 4.01 -12.31
CA GLN A 25 -1.53 4.08 -13.71
C GLN A 25 -2.18 2.78 -14.19
N SER A 26 -1.77 1.65 -13.62
CA SER A 26 -2.32 0.33 -13.89
C SER A 26 -3.60 0.01 -13.10
N ASN A 27 -4.13 0.98 -12.35
CA ASN A 27 -5.29 0.83 -11.46
C ASN A 27 -5.12 -0.28 -10.41
N CYS A 28 -3.92 -0.46 -9.84
CA CYS A 28 -3.74 -1.35 -8.70
C CYS A 28 -4.48 -0.81 -7.46
N ASP A 29 -5.27 -1.63 -6.77
CA ASP A 29 -6.16 -1.14 -5.71
C ASP A 29 -5.42 -0.81 -4.42
N GLN A 30 -4.46 -1.66 -4.07
CA GLN A 30 -3.67 -1.54 -2.85
C GLN A 30 -2.20 -1.80 -3.13
N ILE A 31 -1.34 -1.14 -2.36
CA ILE A 31 0.10 -1.19 -2.56
C ILE A 31 0.78 -1.38 -1.21
N GLN A 32 1.71 -2.32 -1.15
CA GLN A 32 2.54 -2.60 0.01
C GLN A 32 4.01 -2.56 -0.38
N GLY A 33 4.84 -1.91 0.42
CA GLY A 33 6.28 -1.98 0.25
C GLY A 33 7.05 -0.96 1.08
N TYR A 34 8.38 -1.09 1.03
CA TYR A 34 9.30 -0.27 1.81
C TYR A 34 9.28 1.20 1.43
N TYR A 35 8.77 1.53 0.25
CA TYR A 35 8.48 2.91 -0.14
C TYR A 35 7.60 3.62 0.90
N PHE A 36 6.59 2.92 1.44
CA PHE A 36 5.70 3.47 2.48
C PHE A 36 6.27 3.24 3.87
N CYS A 37 6.58 1.98 4.19
CA CYS A 37 7.08 1.60 5.50
C CYS A 37 7.77 0.25 5.46
N LYS A 38 8.85 0.10 6.25
CA LYS A 38 9.37 -1.23 6.59
C LYS A 38 8.42 -1.92 7.57
N PRO A 39 8.42 -3.27 7.66
CA PRO A 39 7.66 -4.00 8.67
C PRO A 39 7.88 -3.42 10.06
N LEU A 40 6.77 -3.07 10.71
CA LEU A 40 6.78 -2.46 12.03
C LEU A 40 6.59 -3.53 13.10
N ARG A 41 7.26 -3.33 14.24
CA ARG A 41 6.92 -4.06 15.47
C ARG A 41 5.63 -3.48 16.05
N ASN A 42 4.93 -4.27 16.85
CA ASN A 42 3.64 -3.88 17.45
C ASN A 42 3.70 -2.53 18.17
N GLU A 43 4.79 -2.23 18.87
CA GLU A 43 4.91 -0.99 19.65
C GLU A 43 4.95 0.28 18.79
N LYS A 44 5.25 0.13 17.50
CA LYS A 44 5.29 1.24 16.52
C LYS A 44 4.03 1.30 15.65
N LEU A 45 3.22 0.24 15.63
CA LEU A 45 2.06 0.13 14.74
C LEU A 45 1.00 1.19 15.07
N THR A 46 0.58 1.31 16.33
CA THR A 46 -0.46 2.27 16.74
C THR A 46 -0.10 3.70 16.34
N LYS A 47 1.14 4.13 16.63
CA LYS A 47 1.63 5.46 16.26
C LYS A 47 1.67 5.68 14.75
N PHE A 48 2.00 4.64 13.98
CA PHE A 48 1.97 4.70 12.53
C PHE A 48 0.52 4.88 12.03
N LEU A 49 -0.42 4.12 12.57
CA LEU A 49 -1.84 4.23 12.21
C LEU A 49 -2.41 5.62 12.56
N GLU A 50 -2.20 6.10 13.78
CA GLU A 50 -2.66 7.44 14.22
C GLU A 50 -2.12 8.58 13.34
N LYS A 51 -0.88 8.45 12.86
CA LYS A 51 -0.24 9.46 12.01
C LYS A 51 -0.80 9.48 10.59
N HIS A 52 -1.18 8.31 10.06
CA HIS A 52 -1.48 8.14 8.65
C HIS A 52 -2.97 7.90 8.36
N TYR A 53 -3.77 7.66 9.39
CA TYR A 53 -5.21 7.47 9.33
C TYR A 53 -5.87 8.25 10.46
N SER A 54 -6.49 9.37 10.13
CA SER A 54 -7.46 10.04 10.99
C SER A 54 -8.85 9.47 10.70
N GLU A 55 -9.62 9.16 11.75
CA GLU A 55 -11.05 8.86 11.62
C GLU A 55 -11.72 9.97 10.79
N THR A 56 -12.38 9.57 9.70
CA THR A 56 -13.33 10.43 8.98
C THR A 56 -14.70 10.23 9.60
#